data_AF-F7K9T4-F1
#
_entry.id   AF-F7K9T4-F1
#
_cell.length_a   1.000
_cell.length_b   1.000
_cell.length_c   1.000
_cell.angle_alpha   90.00
_cell.angle_beta   90.00
_cell.angle_gamma   90.00
#
_symmetry.space_group_name_H-M   'P 1'
#
loop_
_entity.id
_entity.type
_entity.pdbx_description
1 polymer ?
#
loop_
_entity_poly.entity_id
_entity_poly.type
_entity_poly.pdbx_seq_one_letter_code
_entity_poly.pdbx_strand_id
1 'polypeptide(L)'
;MGKIRIHLDTDLGADVDDLCALAWLMRNPDIEITGITTCLEQGGVRETYVKDILRRFGQGERIPVAGGADYTWSGEKDYGFTFAHEERMFGQRYPRKEDYRSRAVPLIRDSLEKGAVVVAIGPLTNIAEFDRSYPGRLNRDNLFIMGGCLHRPEKGWPQWGPSSDWNLHMDKKAAQWVFNRISFTMAEVAATLKTYLSERDCRELDKGDGLCRLLALQAREWRRVSGFIEEQAAQCACLPEDLCNFHYDPLTVAVAAGFGLVRSEEVRIRFEADAGGEEYSLQEAAEGNPVRAVTDVDGEAFNRYWLEGVLGSA
;
A
#
# COMPACT_ATOMS: atom_id res chain seq x y z
N MET A 1 21.69 -5.52 -15.40
CA MET A 1 20.99 -4.24 -15.12
C MET A 1 21.19 -3.91 -13.65
N GLY A 2 21.20 -2.63 -13.26
CA GLY A 2 21.28 -2.26 -11.84
C GLY A 2 19.99 -2.65 -11.11
N LYS A 3 20.07 -2.79 -9.77
CA LYS A 3 18.88 -3.03 -8.94
C LYS A 3 17.89 -1.86 -9.04
N ILE A 4 16.60 -2.15 -9.02
CA ILE A 4 15.55 -1.14 -8.86
C ILE A 4 15.57 -0.68 -7.41
N ARG A 5 15.62 0.64 -7.19
CA ARG A 5 15.61 1.23 -5.85
C ARG A 5 14.20 1.67 -5.49
N ILE A 6 13.71 1.23 -4.35
CA ILE A 6 12.36 1.52 -3.89
C ILE A 6 12.41 2.16 -2.51
N HIS A 7 11.69 3.27 -2.37
CA HIS A 7 11.25 3.81 -1.10
C HIS A 7 9.78 3.42 -0.90
N LEU A 8 9.46 2.79 0.22
CA LEU A 8 8.09 2.38 0.55
C LEU A 8 7.48 3.35 1.57
N ASP A 9 6.33 3.93 1.27
CA ASP A 9 5.52 4.70 2.22
C ASP A 9 4.23 3.91 2.51
N THR A 10 4.05 3.45 3.75
CA THR A 10 3.11 2.37 4.13
C THR A 10 2.35 2.67 5.41
N ASP A 11 1.13 2.20 5.56
CA ASP A 11 0.42 2.12 6.84
C ASP A 11 0.32 0.68 7.35
N LEU A 12 1.44 -0.04 7.28
CA LEU A 12 1.60 -1.34 7.92
C LEU A 12 1.18 -1.28 9.40
N GLY A 13 0.36 -2.25 9.79
CA GLY A 13 -0.15 -2.37 11.17
C GLY A 13 -1.65 -2.67 11.27
N ALA A 14 -2.37 -2.73 10.14
CA ALA A 14 -3.81 -2.99 10.08
C ALA A 14 -4.13 -4.19 9.14
N ASP A 15 -4.44 -3.91 7.87
CA ASP A 15 -4.55 -4.93 6.82
C ASP A 15 -3.18 -5.59 6.60
N VAL A 16 -3.17 -6.84 6.12
CA VAL A 16 -1.97 -7.66 5.94
C VAL A 16 -1.25 -7.35 4.62
N ASP A 17 -1.90 -6.68 3.66
CA ASP A 17 -1.33 -6.49 2.33
C ASP A 17 -0.08 -5.59 2.31
N ASP A 18 0.06 -4.60 3.21
CA ASP A 18 1.32 -3.87 3.42
C ASP A 18 2.47 -4.84 3.77
N LEU A 19 2.20 -5.82 4.64
CA LEU A 19 3.18 -6.82 5.02
C LEU A 19 3.47 -7.77 3.85
N CYS A 20 2.47 -8.12 3.05
CA CYS A 20 2.66 -8.87 1.80
C CYS A 20 3.56 -8.11 0.82
N ALA A 21 3.42 -6.79 0.72
CA ALA A 21 4.22 -5.93 -0.15
C ALA A 21 5.66 -5.85 0.34
N LEU A 22 5.86 -5.58 1.64
CA LEU A 22 7.17 -5.55 2.28
C LEU A 22 7.90 -6.89 2.19
N ALA A 23 7.21 -8.01 2.45
CA ALA A 23 7.79 -9.34 2.38
C ALA A 23 8.31 -9.67 0.97
N TRP A 24 7.54 -9.30 -0.05
CA TRP A 24 7.95 -9.49 -1.44
C TRP A 24 9.17 -8.63 -1.81
N LEU A 25 9.20 -7.35 -1.40
CA LEU A 25 10.36 -6.47 -1.57
C LEU A 25 11.63 -7.04 -0.91
N MET A 26 11.50 -7.58 0.31
CA MET A 26 12.63 -8.15 1.05
C MET A 26 13.21 -9.40 0.39
N ARG A 27 12.39 -10.13 -0.38
CA ARG A 27 12.79 -11.37 -1.07
C ARG A 27 13.29 -11.15 -2.48
N ASN A 28 12.91 -10.05 -3.11
CA ASN A 28 13.27 -9.79 -4.50
C ASN A 28 14.76 -9.37 -4.60
N PRO A 29 15.63 -10.17 -5.23
CA PRO A 29 17.07 -9.89 -5.30
C PRO A 29 17.40 -8.68 -6.20
N ASP A 30 16.52 -8.34 -7.13
CA ASP A 30 16.68 -7.23 -8.07
C ASP A 30 16.25 -5.88 -7.48
N ILE A 31 15.79 -5.88 -6.23
CA ILE A 31 15.33 -4.69 -5.52
C ILE A 31 16.31 -4.30 -4.40
N GLU A 32 16.47 -2.99 -4.22
CA GLU A 32 17.13 -2.36 -3.08
C GLU A 32 16.11 -1.44 -2.40
N ILE A 33 15.72 -1.77 -1.15
CA ILE A 33 14.86 -0.88 -0.35
C ILE A 33 15.73 0.23 0.24
N THR A 34 15.58 1.46 -0.24
CA THR A 34 16.42 2.60 0.18
C THR A 34 15.93 3.26 1.46
N GLY A 35 14.65 3.07 1.80
CA GLY A 35 14.02 3.55 3.01
C GLY A 35 12.56 3.13 3.08
N ILE A 36 12.01 3.10 4.30
CA ILE A 36 10.60 2.88 4.55
C ILE A 36 10.08 4.03 5.44
N THR A 37 9.02 4.69 5.02
CA THR A 37 8.25 5.60 5.85
C THR A 37 6.91 5.02 6.21
N THR A 38 6.42 5.36 7.39
CA THR A 38 5.10 4.96 7.85
C THR A 38 4.15 6.14 7.90
N CYS A 39 2.91 5.96 7.47
CA CYS A 39 1.85 6.98 7.52
C CYS A 39 0.73 6.57 8.49
N LEU A 40 -0.22 7.47 8.78
CA LEU A 40 -1.20 7.30 9.86
C LEU A 40 -0.57 6.87 11.18
N GLU A 41 0.53 7.51 11.55
CA GLU A 41 1.27 7.14 12.74
C GLU A 41 0.46 7.36 14.02
N GLN A 42 0.77 6.57 15.04
CA GLN A 42 0.23 6.74 16.39
C GLN A 42 1.41 6.90 17.34
N GLY A 43 2.09 8.04 17.26
CA GLY A 43 3.29 8.28 18.06
C GLY A 43 4.43 7.29 17.78
N GLY A 44 4.59 6.83 16.54
CA GLY A 44 5.70 5.96 16.11
C GLY A 44 5.49 4.46 16.38
N VAL A 45 4.25 4.02 16.57
CA VAL A 45 3.89 2.62 16.74
C VAL A 45 4.09 1.84 15.44
N ARG A 46 3.67 2.37 14.28
CA ARG A 46 3.82 1.66 12.99
C ARG A 46 5.28 1.52 12.60
N GLU A 47 6.07 2.60 12.78
CA GLU A 47 7.53 2.58 12.66
C GLU A 47 8.13 1.43 13.48
N THR A 48 7.60 1.18 14.68
CA THR A 48 8.09 0.13 15.57
C THR A 48 7.72 -1.26 15.06
N TYR A 49 6.52 -1.47 14.52
CA TYR A 49 6.16 -2.74 13.85
C TYR A 49 7.06 -3.04 12.65
N VAL A 50 7.26 -2.07 11.76
CA VAL A 50 8.14 -2.25 10.59
C VAL A 50 9.56 -2.61 11.04
N LYS A 51 10.12 -1.89 12.03
CA LYS A 51 11.45 -2.19 12.56
C LYS A 51 11.55 -3.58 13.19
N ASP A 52 10.52 -4.03 13.90
CA ASP A 52 10.48 -5.36 14.49
C ASP A 52 10.45 -6.47 13.43
N ILE A 53 9.58 -6.33 12.42
CA ILE A 53 9.50 -7.26 11.28
C ILE A 53 10.85 -7.37 10.58
N LEU A 54 11.46 -6.23 10.24
CA LEU A 54 12.78 -6.21 9.61
C LEU A 54 13.84 -6.88 10.49
N ARG A 55 13.84 -6.64 11.81
CA ARG A 55 14.78 -7.27 12.74
C ARG A 55 14.59 -8.78 12.80
N ARG A 56 13.35 -9.25 12.94
CA ARG A 56 12.99 -10.68 13.01
C ARG A 56 13.45 -11.46 11.80
N PHE A 57 13.53 -10.81 10.63
CA PHE A 57 13.91 -11.43 9.36
C PHE A 57 15.25 -10.90 8.81
N GLY A 58 16.13 -10.37 9.68
CA GLY A 58 17.55 -10.13 9.35
C GLY A 58 17.85 -8.88 8.51
N GLN A 59 16.89 -7.96 8.37
CA GLN A 59 17.00 -6.71 7.60
C GLN A 59 17.06 -5.45 8.46
N GLY A 60 16.92 -5.57 9.79
CA GLY A 60 16.72 -4.43 10.70
C GLY A 60 17.84 -3.38 10.75
N GLU A 61 19.08 -3.72 10.37
CA GLU A 61 20.19 -2.75 10.31
C GLU A 61 20.44 -2.19 8.91
N ARG A 62 19.86 -2.81 7.87
CA ARG A 62 20.15 -2.47 6.46
C ARG A 62 19.20 -1.43 5.91
N ILE A 63 17.93 -1.48 6.32
CA ILE A 63 16.86 -0.69 5.74
C ILE A 63 16.49 0.44 6.69
N PRO A 64 16.75 1.72 6.34
CA PRO A 64 16.33 2.85 7.15
C PRO A 64 14.80 2.91 7.26
N VAL A 65 14.29 3.15 8.47
CA VAL A 65 12.85 3.31 8.72
C VAL A 65 12.59 4.57 9.52
N ALA A 66 11.65 5.39 9.06
CA ALA A 66 11.25 6.64 9.70
C ALA A 66 9.73 6.73 9.86
N GLY A 67 9.29 7.00 11.09
CA GLY A 67 7.90 7.36 11.33
C GLY A 67 7.51 8.65 10.60
N GLY A 68 6.37 8.66 9.91
CA GLY A 68 5.81 9.82 9.21
C GLY A 68 4.77 10.59 10.01
N ALA A 69 3.81 11.21 9.33
CA ALA A 69 2.78 12.02 9.98
C ALA A 69 1.88 11.16 10.89
N ASP A 70 1.70 11.60 12.15
CA ASP A 70 0.71 11.12 13.12
C ASP A 70 -0.57 11.97 13.10
N TYR A 71 -0.78 12.68 12.00
CA TYR A 71 -1.92 13.54 11.71
C TYR A 71 -2.32 13.38 10.24
N THR A 72 -3.47 13.95 9.88
CA THR A 72 -3.90 14.09 8.47
C THR A 72 -4.18 15.57 8.18
N TRP A 73 -4.06 16.01 6.93
CA TRP A 73 -4.45 17.37 6.53
C TRP A 73 -5.95 17.59 6.63
N SER A 74 -6.74 16.54 6.40
CA SER A 74 -8.19 16.54 6.63
C SER A 74 -8.58 16.80 8.09
N GLY A 75 -7.68 16.55 9.06
CA GLY A 75 -7.88 16.78 10.49
C GLY A 75 -7.67 15.52 11.33
N GLU A 76 -7.56 15.65 12.65
CA GLU A 76 -7.45 14.48 13.53
C GLU A 76 -8.76 13.69 13.57
N LYS A 77 -8.72 12.45 13.10
CA LYS A 77 -9.68 11.42 13.47
C LYS A 77 -8.90 10.35 14.23
N ASP A 78 -9.46 9.83 15.32
CA ASP A 78 -8.86 8.71 16.05
C ASP A 78 -9.04 7.44 15.22
N TYR A 79 -7.95 6.98 14.63
CA TYR A 79 -7.89 5.74 13.86
C TYR A 79 -7.34 4.57 14.70
N GLY A 80 -7.39 4.66 16.03
CA GLY A 80 -6.92 3.62 16.95
C GLY A 80 -7.58 2.25 16.74
N PHE A 81 -8.74 2.19 16.09
CA PHE A 81 -9.37 0.92 15.71
C PHE A 81 -8.54 0.09 14.72
N THR A 82 -7.67 0.72 13.93
CA THR A 82 -6.74 0.04 13.01
C THR A 82 -5.81 -0.92 13.75
N PHE A 83 -5.61 -0.70 15.05
CA PHE A 83 -4.78 -1.48 15.94
C PHE A 83 -5.55 -2.50 16.79
N ALA A 84 -6.84 -2.75 16.49
CA ALA A 84 -7.69 -3.63 17.31
C ALA A 84 -7.18 -5.09 17.40
N HIS A 85 -6.33 -5.51 16.46
CA HIS A 85 -5.87 -6.90 16.34
C HIS A 85 -4.34 -7.07 16.41
N GLU A 86 -3.60 -6.04 16.80
CA GLU A 86 -2.13 -6.03 16.84
C GLU A 86 -1.52 -7.22 17.59
N GLU A 87 -2.04 -7.55 18.77
CA GLU A 87 -1.49 -8.63 19.58
C GLU A 87 -1.63 -9.99 18.87
N ARG A 88 -2.70 -10.19 18.10
CA ARG A 88 -2.88 -11.41 17.28
C ARG A 88 -1.99 -11.38 16.04
N MET A 89 -1.87 -10.22 15.39
CA MET A 89 -1.12 -10.07 14.14
C MET A 89 0.41 -10.04 14.34
N PHE A 90 0.88 -9.38 15.39
CA PHE A 90 2.30 -9.11 15.64
C PHE A 90 2.83 -9.79 16.92
N GLY A 91 1.96 -10.36 17.74
CA GLY A 91 2.32 -11.06 18.99
C GLY A 91 2.50 -10.13 20.19
N GLN A 92 2.46 -8.81 19.99
CA GLN A 92 2.62 -7.81 21.04
C GLN A 92 2.06 -6.45 20.60
N ARG A 93 1.91 -5.54 21.57
CA ARG A 93 1.58 -4.14 21.34
C ARG A 93 2.78 -3.26 21.67
N TYR A 94 2.94 -2.16 20.94
CA TYR A 94 3.96 -1.16 21.24
C TYR A 94 3.33 0.14 21.78
N PRO A 95 3.99 0.81 22.74
CA PRO A 95 3.51 2.08 23.27
C PRO A 95 3.74 3.23 22.28
N ARG A 96 2.88 4.25 22.35
CA ARG A 96 3.10 5.54 21.67
C ARG A 96 4.29 6.27 22.32
N LYS A 97 5.03 7.04 21.53
CA LYS A 97 6.12 7.91 22.01
C LYS A 97 5.55 9.31 22.26
N GLU A 98 5.77 9.87 23.45
CA GLU A 98 5.25 11.20 23.82
C GLU A 98 5.86 12.33 22.98
N ASP A 99 7.17 12.31 22.74
CA ASP A 99 7.89 13.32 21.95
C ASP A 99 7.99 12.95 20.46
N TYR A 100 6.94 12.34 19.92
CA TYR A 100 6.95 11.91 18.52
C TYR A 100 7.01 13.09 17.54
N ARG A 101 7.85 12.94 16.51
CA ARG A 101 7.98 13.87 15.39
C ARG A 101 8.20 13.07 14.12
N SER A 102 7.45 13.42 13.08
CA SER A 102 7.62 12.87 11.74
C SER A 102 9.05 13.10 11.24
N ARG A 103 9.62 12.05 10.64
CA ARG A 103 10.93 12.02 9.99
C ARG A 103 10.83 11.51 8.55
N ALA A 104 9.62 11.44 7.98
CA ALA A 104 9.40 10.88 6.64
C ALA A 104 10.03 11.73 5.54
N VAL A 105 9.81 13.05 5.55
CA VAL A 105 10.27 13.96 4.48
C VAL A 105 11.79 13.87 4.22
N PRO A 106 12.67 13.94 5.25
CA PRO A 106 14.10 13.74 5.03
C PRO A 106 14.45 12.36 4.44
N LEU A 107 13.80 11.27 4.86
CA LEU A 107 14.13 9.94 4.36
C LEU A 107 13.65 9.72 2.91
N ILE A 108 12.50 10.28 2.53
CA ILE A 108 12.03 10.30 1.14
C ILE A 108 13.03 11.06 0.26
N ARG A 109 13.47 12.25 0.70
CA ARG A 109 14.51 13.03 -0.01
C ARG A 109 15.77 12.21 -0.24
N ASP A 110 16.33 11.62 0.82
CA ASP A 110 17.58 10.85 0.76
C ASP A 110 17.45 9.62 -0.15
N SER A 111 16.24 9.04 -0.25
CA SER A 111 15.96 7.92 -1.16
C SER A 111 15.89 8.37 -2.62
N LEU A 112 15.23 9.49 -2.91
CA LEU A 112 15.19 10.07 -4.25
C LEU A 112 16.59 10.50 -4.73
N GLU A 113 17.45 11.00 -3.85
CA GLU A 113 18.85 11.32 -4.16
C GLU A 113 19.67 10.09 -4.57
N LYS A 114 19.30 8.90 -4.08
CA LYS A 114 19.87 7.61 -4.51
C LYS A 114 19.24 7.07 -5.80
N GLY A 115 18.28 7.79 -6.38
CA GLY A 115 17.55 7.37 -7.58
C GLY A 115 16.47 6.32 -7.31
N ALA A 116 15.90 6.30 -6.10
CA ALA A 116 14.74 5.46 -5.81
C ALA A 116 13.46 5.98 -6.48
N VAL A 117 12.53 5.07 -6.75
CA VAL A 117 11.12 5.41 -6.93
C VAL A 117 10.42 5.35 -5.56
N VAL A 118 9.40 6.17 -5.37
CA VAL A 118 8.54 6.18 -4.18
C VAL A 118 7.27 5.42 -4.49
N VAL A 119 6.95 4.43 -3.67
CA VAL A 119 5.72 3.65 -3.74
C VAL A 119 4.91 3.94 -2.48
N ALA A 120 3.85 4.72 -2.64
CA ALA A 120 2.93 5.10 -1.57
C ALA A 120 1.72 4.18 -1.57
N ILE A 121 1.68 3.31 -0.57
CA ILE A 121 0.64 2.28 -0.40
C ILE A 121 -0.27 2.57 0.79
N GLY A 122 -0.11 3.72 1.45
CA GLY A 122 -1.02 4.21 2.47
C GLY A 122 -1.50 5.64 2.20
N PRO A 123 -2.13 6.32 3.17
CA PRO A 123 -2.56 7.71 3.03
C PRO A 123 -1.44 8.70 2.70
N LEU A 124 -1.76 9.64 1.82
CA LEU A 124 -0.77 10.46 1.11
C LEU A 124 -0.23 11.67 1.89
N THR A 125 -0.40 11.72 3.21
CA THR A 125 0.05 12.86 4.03
C THR A 125 1.56 13.06 3.92
N ASN A 126 2.35 11.97 3.99
CA ASN A 126 3.81 12.05 3.86
C ASN A 126 4.24 12.56 2.47
N ILE A 127 3.53 12.13 1.42
CA ILE A 127 3.78 12.55 0.04
C ILE A 127 3.44 14.03 -0.17
N ALA A 128 2.31 14.50 0.37
CA ALA A 128 1.91 15.89 0.31
C ALA A 128 2.87 16.80 1.10
N GLU A 129 3.31 16.37 2.29
CA GLU A 129 4.34 17.07 3.08
C GLU A 129 5.69 17.14 2.37
N PHE A 130 6.08 16.04 1.69
CA PHE A 130 7.29 15.99 0.89
C PHE A 130 7.22 16.98 -0.28
N ASP A 131 6.16 16.95 -1.08
CA ASP A 131 5.99 17.85 -2.23
C ASP A 131 5.88 19.32 -1.80
N ARG A 132 5.22 19.61 -0.67
CA ARG A 132 5.19 20.97 -0.10
C ARG A 132 6.60 21.49 0.23
N SER A 133 7.49 20.61 0.68
CA SER A 133 8.86 20.95 1.06
C SER A 133 9.84 20.95 -0.13
N TYR A 134 9.59 20.08 -1.11
CA TYR A 134 10.45 19.84 -2.27
C TYR A 134 9.63 19.74 -3.57
N PRO A 135 8.96 20.82 -3.99
CA PRO A 135 8.02 20.78 -5.11
C PRO A 135 8.73 20.39 -6.41
N GLY A 136 8.06 19.54 -7.21
CA GLY A 136 8.55 19.10 -8.52
C GLY A 136 9.62 18.00 -8.49
N ARG A 137 9.87 17.38 -7.34
CA ARG A 137 10.80 16.23 -7.22
C ARG A 137 10.14 14.88 -7.46
N LEU A 138 8.82 14.82 -7.37
CA LEU A 138 8.00 13.65 -7.70
C LEU A 138 7.30 13.85 -9.05
N ASN A 139 7.15 12.78 -9.81
CA ASN A 139 6.44 12.73 -11.08
C ASN A 139 6.10 11.27 -11.45
N ARG A 140 5.47 11.06 -12.61
CA ARG A 140 5.02 9.75 -13.09
C ARG A 140 6.11 8.68 -13.15
N ASP A 141 7.37 9.07 -13.34
CA ASP A 141 8.47 8.13 -13.49
C ASP A 141 9.00 7.64 -12.13
N ASN A 142 8.68 8.32 -11.03
CA ASN A 142 9.20 7.98 -9.69
C ASN A 142 8.17 8.01 -8.55
N LEU A 143 6.89 8.18 -8.84
CA LEU A 143 5.81 8.09 -7.85
C LEU A 143 4.75 7.08 -8.32
N PHE A 144 4.55 6.06 -7.49
CA PHE A 144 3.56 5.01 -7.64
C PHE A 144 2.61 5.05 -6.45
N ILE A 145 1.30 5.05 -6.68
CA ILE A 145 0.27 5.19 -5.64
C ILE A 145 -0.69 4.01 -5.72
N MET A 146 -0.97 3.38 -4.57
CA MET A 146 -2.12 2.50 -4.39
C MET A 146 -3.32 3.34 -3.95
N GLY A 147 -4.39 3.29 -4.74
CA GLY A 147 -5.64 3.98 -4.43
C GLY A 147 -6.27 4.60 -5.67
N GLY A 148 -7.43 5.20 -5.49
CA GLY A 148 -8.22 5.79 -6.55
C GLY A 148 -9.26 4.83 -7.14
N CYS A 149 -10.46 5.38 -7.31
CA CYS A 149 -11.61 4.73 -7.94
C CYS A 149 -12.05 5.55 -9.16
N LEU A 150 -11.22 5.59 -10.21
CA LEU A 150 -11.59 6.26 -11.48
C LEU A 150 -12.48 5.34 -12.31
N HIS A 151 -12.09 4.06 -12.39
CA HIS A 151 -12.83 3.04 -13.12
C HIS A 151 -13.76 2.25 -12.21
N ARG A 152 -14.94 1.90 -12.76
CA ARG A 152 -15.83 0.96 -12.09
C ARG A 152 -15.27 -0.46 -12.21
N PRO A 153 -15.25 -1.24 -11.12
CA PRO A 153 -14.90 -2.65 -11.19
C PRO A 153 -15.80 -3.42 -12.16
N GLU A 154 -15.22 -4.39 -12.88
CA GLU A 154 -15.97 -5.26 -13.79
C GLU A 154 -17.02 -6.10 -13.02
N LYS A 155 -18.08 -6.52 -13.73
CA LYS A 155 -19.11 -7.39 -13.16
C LYS A 155 -18.48 -8.71 -12.68
N GLY A 156 -18.82 -9.11 -11.46
CA GLY A 156 -18.31 -10.33 -10.83
C GLY A 156 -17.23 -10.08 -9.78
N TRP A 157 -16.69 -8.86 -9.72
CA TRP A 157 -15.81 -8.36 -8.67
C TRP A 157 -16.56 -7.44 -7.70
N PRO A 158 -16.00 -7.17 -6.50
CA PRO A 158 -16.57 -6.21 -5.56
C PRO A 158 -16.82 -4.86 -6.24
N GLN A 159 -18.04 -4.32 -6.09
CA GLN A 159 -18.44 -3.05 -6.74
C GLN A 159 -18.05 -1.85 -5.87
N TRP A 160 -16.78 -1.82 -5.46
CA TRP A 160 -16.23 -0.79 -4.60
C TRP A 160 -16.05 0.54 -5.34
N GLY A 161 -16.23 1.62 -4.58
CA GLY A 161 -16.13 2.99 -5.07
C GLY A 161 -15.30 3.86 -4.14
N PRO A 162 -15.36 5.20 -4.27
CA PRO A 162 -14.55 6.12 -3.48
C PRO A 162 -14.60 5.91 -1.95
N SER A 163 -15.74 5.49 -1.41
CA SER A 163 -15.90 5.21 0.03
C SER A 163 -15.18 3.94 0.51
N SER A 164 -14.79 3.05 -0.42
CA SER A 164 -14.09 1.80 -0.14
C SER A 164 -12.56 1.96 -0.21
N ASP A 165 -12.08 3.08 -0.72
CA ASP A 165 -10.65 3.39 -0.81
C ASP A 165 -10.17 4.01 0.49
N TRP A 166 -9.56 3.18 1.33
CA TRP A 166 -8.99 3.59 2.60
C TRP A 166 -7.97 4.73 2.46
N ASN A 167 -6.99 4.56 1.58
CA ASN A 167 -5.84 5.46 1.47
C ASN A 167 -6.25 6.91 1.18
N LEU A 168 -7.14 7.10 0.20
CA LEU A 168 -7.61 8.44 -0.15
C LEU A 168 -8.68 8.96 0.82
N HIS A 169 -9.49 8.08 1.41
CA HIS A 169 -10.54 8.49 2.35
C HIS A 169 -9.96 9.08 3.64
N MET A 170 -8.83 8.55 4.11
CA MET A 170 -8.21 8.90 5.39
C MET A 170 -7.58 10.29 5.41
N ASP A 171 -7.04 10.75 4.28
CA ASP A 171 -6.54 12.12 4.11
C ASP A 171 -6.90 12.71 2.75
N LYS A 172 -8.19 12.98 2.55
CA LYS A 172 -8.72 13.57 1.32
C LYS A 172 -8.06 14.90 0.93
N LYS A 173 -7.63 15.73 1.90
CA LYS A 173 -6.94 17.00 1.59
C LYS A 173 -5.52 16.76 1.08
N ALA A 174 -4.77 15.81 1.65
CA ALA A 174 -3.48 15.41 1.10
C ALA A 174 -3.65 14.74 -0.27
N ALA A 175 -4.64 13.86 -0.42
CA ALA A 175 -5.00 13.26 -1.71
C ALA A 175 -5.32 14.31 -2.76
N GLN A 176 -6.17 15.30 -2.45
CA GLN A 176 -6.49 16.41 -3.34
C GLN A 176 -5.26 17.25 -3.71
N TRP A 177 -4.31 17.42 -2.78
CA TRP A 177 -3.05 18.09 -3.08
C TRP A 177 -2.21 17.31 -4.10
N VAL A 178 -1.99 16.02 -3.84
CA VAL A 178 -1.15 15.14 -4.67
C VAL A 178 -1.79 14.92 -6.04
N PHE A 179 -3.06 14.52 -6.07
CA PHE A 179 -3.78 14.13 -7.28
C PHE A 179 -3.94 15.27 -8.30
N ASN A 180 -3.92 16.53 -7.85
CA ASN A 180 -4.08 17.70 -8.72
C ASN A 180 -2.76 18.42 -9.04
N ARG A 181 -1.61 17.99 -8.50
CA ARG A 181 -0.32 18.70 -8.67
C ARG A 181 0.83 17.85 -9.17
N ILE A 182 0.83 16.56 -8.88
CA ILE A 182 1.96 15.66 -9.15
C ILE A 182 1.48 14.65 -10.17
N SER A 183 2.22 14.44 -11.27
CA SER A 183 1.96 13.29 -12.13
C SER A 183 2.43 12.01 -11.44
N PHE A 184 1.73 10.89 -11.58
CA PHE A 184 2.07 9.60 -10.95
C PHE A 184 1.55 8.42 -11.77
N THR A 185 2.04 7.23 -11.43
CA THR A 185 1.40 5.97 -11.81
C THR A 185 0.50 5.50 -10.66
N MET A 186 -0.72 5.08 -10.97
CA MET A 186 -1.74 4.70 -9.99
C MET A 186 -2.16 3.25 -10.20
N ALA A 187 -2.10 2.42 -9.16
CA ALA A 187 -2.78 1.14 -9.11
C ALA A 187 -4.18 1.34 -8.52
N GLU A 188 -5.19 1.35 -9.39
CA GLU A 188 -6.56 1.59 -8.99
C GLU A 188 -7.16 0.42 -8.20
N VAL A 189 -8.13 0.74 -7.34
CA VAL A 189 -8.93 -0.26 -6.61
C VAL A 189 -9.51 -1.31 -7.56
N ALA A 190 -10.03 -0.89 -8.72
CA ALA A 190 -10.64 -1.81 -9.68
C ALA A 190 -9.66 -2.88 -10.22
N ALA A 191 -8.39 -2.53 -10.43
CA ALA A 191 -7.37 -3.47 -10.89
C ALA A 191 -6.91 -4.39 -9.75
N THR A 192 -6.67 -3.82 -8.57
CA THR A 192 -6.17 -4.55 -7.41
C THR A 192 -7.15 -5.58 -6.86
N LEU A 193 -8.46 -5.39 -7.05
CA LEU A 193 -9.49 -6.38 -6.72
C LEU A 193 -9.29 -7.75 -7.40
N LYS A 194 -8.54 -7.80 -8.51
CA LYS A 194 -8.22 -9.04 -9.24
C LYS A 194 -7.04 -9.79 -8.64
N THR A 195 -6.36 -9.22 -7.65
CA THR A 195 -5.17 -9.76 -7.02
C THR A 195 -5.45 -10.07 -5.56
N TYR A 196 -5.08 -11.27 -5.11
CA TYR A 196 -5.50 -11.78 -3.81
C TYR A 196 -4.63 -12.93 -3.31
N LEU A 197 -4.76 -13.18 -2.01
CA LEU A 197 -4.22 -14.31 -1.28
C LEU A 197 -5.37 -15.20 -0.80
N SER A 198 -5.35 -16.48 -1.13
CA SER A 198 -6.37 -17.44 -0.67
C SER A 198 -5.83 -18.39 0.41
N GLU A 199 -6.72 -19.14 1.07
CA GLU A 199 -6.35 -20.17 2.04
C GLU A 199 -5.49 -21.27 1.38
N ARG A 200 -5.72 -21.59 0.10
CA ARG A 200 -4.81 -22.45 -0.68
C ARG A 200 -3.38 -21.93 -0.66
N ASP A 201 -3.19 -20.65 -0.88
CA ASP A 201 -1.86 -20.02 -0.93
C ASP A 201 -1.26 -19.92 0.49
N CYS A 202 -2.09 -19.64 1.51
CA CYS A 202 -1.69 -19.70 2.92
C CYS A 202 -1.13 -21.08 3.31
N ARG A 203 -1.69 -22.18 2.79
CA ARG A 203 -1.15 -23.54 3.03
C ARG A 203 0.21 -23.78 2.40
N GLU A 204 0.52 -23.11 1.29
CA GLU A 204 1.87 -23.15 0.72
C GLU A 204 2.83 -22.31 1.56
N LEU A 205 2.40 -21.12 2.00
CA LEU A 205 3.17 -20.26 2.90
C LEU A 205 3.47 -20.94 4.26
N ASP A 206 2.57 -21.77 4.78
CA ASP A 206 2.79 -22.54 6.01
C ASP A 206 4.02 -23.47 5.93
N LYS A 207 4.37 -23.94 4.74
CA LYS A 207 5.53 -24.80 4.47
C LYS A 207 6.84 -24.01 4.39
N GLY A 208 6.76 -22.69 4.24
CA GLY A 208 7.89 -21.79 4.13
C GLY A 208 8.56 -21.49 5.48
N ASP A 209 9.31 -20.40 5.53
CA ASP A 209 10.00 -19.98 6.76
C ASP A 209 9.13 -19.11 7.68
N GLY A 210 9.75 -18.47 8.67
CA GLY A 210 9.02 -17.65 9.64
C GLY A 210 8.28 -16.45 9.03
N LEU A 211 8.77 -15.90 7.90
CA LEU A 211 8.10 -14.79 7.23
C LEU A 211 6.86 -15.29 6.50
N CYS A 212 6.97 -16.43 5.81
CA CYS A 212 5.84 -17.06 5.12
C CYS A 212 4.73 -17.42 6.11
N ARG A 213 5.08 -18.03 7.25
CA ARG A 213 4.09 -18.36 8.30
C ARG A 213 3.46 -17.11 8.94
N LEU A 214 4.19 -16.00 9.04
CA LEU A 214 3.62 -14.74 9.52
C LEU A 214 2.58 -14.18 8.54
N LEU A 215 2.87 -14.22 7.23
CA LEU A 215 1.92 -13.81 6.19
C LEU A 215 0.64 -14.65 6.24
N ALA A 216 0.77 -15.98 6.29
CA ALA A 216 -0.38 -16.89 6.38
C ALA A 216 -1.22 -16.66 7.65
N LEU A 217 -0.55 -16.42 8.78
CA LEU A 217 -1.23 -16.10 10.05
C LEU A 217 -2.01 -14.80 9.94
N GLN A 218 -1.39 -13.72 9.47
CA GLN A 218 -2.06 -12.43 9.38
C GLN A 218 -3.20 -12.43 8.37
N ALA A 219 -3.05 -13.12 7.23
CA ALA A 219 -4.11 -13.27 6.24
C ALA A 219 -5.35 -14.00 6.78
N ARG A 220 -5.14 -15.09 7.52
CA ARG A 220 -6.26 -15.81 8.16
C ARG A 220 -6.92 -14.99 9.27
N GLU A 221 -6.12 -14.27 10.06
CA GLU A 221 -6.66 -13.38 11.08
C GLU A 221 -7.44 -12.22 10.46
N TRP A 222 -6.96 -11.65 9.35
CA TRP A 222 -7.65 -10.57 8.62
C TRP A 222 -8.99 -11.03 8.07
N ARG A 223 -9.02 -12.19 7.41
CA ARG A 223 -10.26 -12.85 6.98
C ARG A 223 -11.26 -12.99 8.13
N ARG A 224 -10.78 -13.43 9.31
CA ARG A 224 -11.60 -13.68 10.50
C ARG A 224 -12.18 -12.40 11.12
N VAL A 225 -11.47 -11.26 11.03
CA VAL A 225 -11.85 -10.03 11.76
C VAL A 225 -12.50 -8.96 10.89
N SER A 226 -12.20 -8.93 9.60
CA SER A 226 -12.69 -7.91 8.67
C SER A 226 -14.18 -8.04 8.36
N GLY A 227 -14.73 -9.27 8.41
CA GLY A 227 -16.13 -9.59 8.11
C GLY A 227 -16.49 -9.47 6.62
N PHE A 228 -16.02 -8.42 5.93
CA PHE A 228 -16.32 -8.19 4.53
C PHE A 228 -15.65 -9.21 3.61
N ILE A 229 -14.51 -9.82 3.98
CA ILE A 229 -13.80 -10.77 3.11
C ILE A 229 -14.70 -11.98 2.78
N GLU A 230 -15.31 -12.60 3.78
CA GLU A 230 -16.22 -13.74 3.58
C GLU A 230 -17.49 -13.31 2.83
N GLU A 231 -18.02 -12.12 3.14
CA GLU A 231 -19.18 -11.57 2.44
C GLU A 231 -18.91 -11.37 0.94
N GLN A 232 -17.80 -10.73 0.60
CA GLN A 232 -17.43 -10.47 -0.79
C GLN A 232 -17.13 -11.77 -1.54
N ALA A 233 -16.41 -12.71 -0.92
CA ALA A 233 -16.15 -14.03 -1.51
C ALA A 233 -17.46 -14.78 -1.84
N ALA A 234 -18.50 -14.66 -1.01
CA ALA A 234 -19.79 -15.30 -1.25
C ALA A 234 -20.64 -14.59 -2.33
N GLN A 235 -20.50 -13.28 -2.49
CA GLN A 235 -21.32 -12.47 -3.40
C GLN A 235 -20.70 -12.28 -4.79
N CYS A 236 -19.38 -12.38 -4.91
CA CYS A 236 -18.64 -12.04 -6.13
C CYS A 236 -18.18 -13.30 -6.86
N ALA A 237 -18.73 -13.54 -8.06
CA ALA A 237 -18.46 -14.75 -8.85
C ALA A 237 -17.00 -14.90 -9.31
N CYS A 238 -16.20 -13.83 -9.30
CA CYS A 238 -14.79 -13.86 -9.68
C CYS A 238 -13.83 -14.06 -8.49
N LEU A 239 -14.33 -14.00 -7.26
CA LEU A 239 -13.51 -14.24 -6.07
C LEU A 239 -13.54 -15.73 -5.69
N PRO A 240 -12.43 -16.27 -5.18
CA PRO A 240 -12.44 -17.61 -4.63
C PRO A 240 -13.19 -17.65 -3.28
N GLU A 241 -13.92 -18.74 -3.03
CA GLU A 241 -14.62 -18.95 -1.74
C GLU A 241 -13.67 -18.93 -0.53
N ASP A 242 -12.40 -19.30 -0.76
CA ASP A 242 -11.35 -19.38 0.25
C ASP A 242 -10.47 -18.13 0.31
N LEU A 243 -10.95 -16.98 -0.17
CA LEU A 243 -10.27 -15.68 -0.08
C LEU A 243 -9.85 -15.37 1.37
N CYS A 244 -8.58 -14.98 1.55
CA CYS A 244 -8.05 -14.50 2.83
C CYS A 244 -7.77 -13.00 2.82
N ASN A 245 -7.16 -12.49 1.75
CA ASN A 245 -6.95 -11.05 1.58
C ASN A 245 -6.84 -10.67 0.10
N PHE A 246 -6.93 -9.38 -0.20
CA PHE A 246 -6.55 -8.82 -1.48
C PHE A 246 -5.06 -8.43 -1.49
N HIS A 247 -4.50 -8.21 -2.67
CA HIS A 247 -3.13 -7.74 -2.86
C HIS A 247 -3.12 -6.32 -3.46
N TYR A 248 -3.73 -5.35 -2.76
CA TYR A 248 -3.71 -3.96 -3.20
C TYR A 248 -2.29 -3.40 -3.29
N ASP A 249 -1.57 -3.47 -2.17
CA ASP A 249 -0.23 -2.92 -2.07
C ASP A 249 0.82 -3.72 -2.82
N PRO A 250 0.80 -5.08 -2.79
CA PRO A 250 1.76 -5.87 -3.55
C PRO A 250 1.69 -5.62 -5.06
N LEU A 251 0.50 -5.42 -5.64
CA LEU A 251 0.38 -5.10 -7.06
C LEU A 251 1.08 -3.78 -7.38
N THR A 252 0.84 -2.75 -6.57
CA THR A 252 1.43 -1.42 -6.73
C THR A 252 2.95 -1.47 -6.69
N VAL A 253 3.50 -2.20 -5.70
CA VAL A 253 4.93 -2.42 -5.56
C VAL A 253 5.51 -3.19 -6.74
N ALA A 254 4.83 -4.24 -7.22
CA ALA A 254 5.30 -5.04 -8.34
C ALA A 254 5.30 -4.24 -9.66
N VAL A 255 4.29 -3.39 -9.89
CA VAL A 255 4.25 -2.48 -11.03
C VAL A 255 5.43 -1.50 -11.00
N ALA A 256 5.74 -0.94 -9.83
CA ALA A 256 6.93 -0.10 -9.65
C ALA A 256 8.25 -0.85 -9.90
N ALA A 257 8.26 -2.16 -9.62
CA ALA A 257 9.37 -3.07 -9.91
C ALA A 257 9.39 -3.62 -11.36
N GLY A 258 8.45 -3.19 -12.22
CA GLY A 258 8.41 -3.55 -13.63
C GLY A 258 7.57 -4.79 -13.99
N PHE A 259 6.68 -5.24 -13.09
CA PHE A 259 5.67 -6.25 -13.45
C PHE A 259 4.76 -5.72 -14.57
N GLY A 260 4.79 -6.40 -15.72
CA GLY A 260 4.24 -5.89 -16.97
C GLY A 260 2.93 -6.51 -17.44
N LEU A 261 2.37 -7.50 -16.72
CA LEU A 261 1.09 -8.14 -17.08
C LEU A 261 -0.10 -7.32 -16.58
N VAL A 262 -0.07 -6.03 -16.92
CA VAL A 262 -1.08 -5.04 -16.55
C VAL A 262 -1.52 -4.25 -17.78
N ARG A 263 -2.77 -3.79 -17.77
CA ARG A 263 -3.24 -2.76 -18.69
C ARG A 263 -3.10 -1.41 -18.01
N SER A 264 -2.55 -0.45 -18.73
CA SER A 264 -2.51 0.95 -18.28
C SER A 264 -2.95 1.91 -19.36
N GLU A 265 -3.42 3.06 -18.92
CA GLU A 265 -3.82 4.18 -19.76
C GLU A 265 -3.26 5.49 -19.23
N GLU A 266 -3.06 6.44 -20.14
CA GLU A 266 -2.63 7.79 -19.82
C GLU A 266 -3.86 8.69 -19.84
N VAL A 267 -4.26 9.20 -18.69
CA VAL A 267 -5.46 10.02 -18.52
C VAL A 267 -5.16 11.31 -17.78
N ARG A 268 -6.04 12.30 -17.91
CA ARG A 268 -5.96 13.55 -17.14
C ARG A 268 -7.12 13.56 -16.16
N ILE A 269 -6.80 13.70 -14.88
CA ILE A 269 -7.78 13.55 -13.79
C ILE A 269 -7.96 14.85 -13.01
N ARG A 270 -9.12 14.98 -12.37
CA ARG A 270 -9.36 15.95 -11.31
C ARG A 270 -9.87 15.22 -10.07
N PHE A 271 -9.27 15.55 -8.94
CA PHE A 271 -9.72 15.09 -7.63
C PHE A 271 -10.42 16.24 -6.90
N GLU A 272 -11.62 15.98 -6.41
CA GLU A 272 -12.40 16.94 -5.62
C GLU A 272 -12.85 16.27 -4.33
N ALA A 273 -12.39 16.76 -3.18
CA ALA A 273 -13.01 16.46 -1.90
C ALA A 273 -14.22 17.39 -1.71
N ASP A 274 -15.31 16.88 -1.16
CA ASP A 274 -16.46 17.72 -0.83
C ASP A 274 -16.11 18.76 0.26
N ALA A 275 -16.93 19.79 0.39
CA ALA A 275 -16.69 20.86 1.36
C ALA A 275 -16.68 20.35 2.83
N GLY A 276 -17.34 19.21 3.08
CA GLY A 276 -17.35 18.54 4.38
C GLY A 276 -16.13 17.64 4.63
N GLY A 277 -15.39 17.25 3.60
CA GLY A 277 -14.30 16.29 3.67
C GLY A 277 -14.73 14.84 3.95
N GLU A 278 -16.00 14.49 3.73
CA GLU A 278 -16.55 13.16 3.97
C GLU A 278 -16.52 12.28 2.72
N GLU A 279 -16.67 12.87 1.53
CA GLU A 279 -16.62 12.18 0.24
C GLU A 279 -15.56 12.78 -0.69
N TYR A 280 -15.12 12.00 -1.67
CA TYR A 280 -14.29 12.49 -2.77
C TYR A 280 -14.83 11.98 -4.10
N SER A 281 -14.54 12.73 -5.17
CA SER A 281 -14.72 12.27 -6.54
C SER A 281 -13.41 12.34 -7.32
N LEU A 282 -13.20 11.35 -8.19
CA LEU A 282 -12.08 11.25 -9.10
C LEU A 282 -12.64 11.08 -10.51
N GLN A 283 -12.34 12.03 -11.39
CA GLN A 283 -12.97 12.08 -12.72
C GLN A 283 -11.94 12.46 -13.78
N GLU A 284 -12.13 11.99 -15.00
CA GLU A 284 -11.39 12.50 -16.16
C GLU A 284 -11.74 13.98 -16.41
N ALA A 285 -10.72 14.79 -16.67
CA ALA A 285 -10.85 16.21 -16.97
C ALA A 285 -9.78 16.63 -17.98
N ALA A 286 -10.17 17.27 -19.08
CA ALA A 286 -9.24 17.70 -20.13
C ALA A 286 -8.10 18.60 -19.60
N GLU A 287 -8.41 19.48 -18.64
CA GLU A 287 -7.45 20.35 -17.95
C GLU A 287 -6.94 19.75 -16.63
N GLY A 288 -7.11 18.45 -16.44
CA GLY A 288 -6.72 17.70 -15.24
C GLY A 288 -5.22 17.41 -15.16
N ASN A 289 -4.80 16.83 -14.05
CA ASN A 289 -3.42 16.39 -13.84
C ASN A 289 -3.15 15.07 -14.59
N PRO A 290 -2.05 14.94 -15.34
CA PRO A 290 -1.76 13.72 -16.08
C PRO A 290 -1.31 12.58 -15.17
N VAL A 291 -1.90 11.41 -15.33
CA VAL A 291 -1.58 10.19 -14.58
C VAL A 291 -1.57 8.98 -15.50
N ARG A 292 -0.77 7.98 -15.13
CA ARG A 292 -0.87 6.63 -15.71
C ARG A 292 -1.71 5.77 -14.78
N ALA A 293 -2.92 5.42 -15.20
CA ALA A 293 -3.80 4.54 -14.45
C ALA A 293 -3.56 3.08 -14.86
N VAL A 294 -3.29 2.21 -13.90
CA VAL A 294 -3.32 0.75 -14.07
C VAL A 294 -4.77 0.31 -13.90
N THR A 295 -5.42 -0.05 -15.00
CA THR A 295 -6.86 -0.32 -15.05
C THR A 295 -7.20 -1.80 -15.07
N ASP A 296 -6.21 -2.66 -15.28
CA ASP A 296 -6.39 -4.11 -15.29
C ASP A 296 -5.08 -4.85 -15.01
N VAL A 297 -5.20 -6.11 -14.61
CA VAL A 297 -4.10 -7.01 -14.32
C VAL A 297 -4.50 -8.45 -14.62
N ASP A 298 -3.56 -9.24 -15.13
CA ASP A 298 -3.67 -10.70 -15.09
C ASP A 298 -3.54 -11.18 -13.64
N GLY A 299 -4.67 -11.26 -12.95
CA GLY A 299 -4.74 -11.58 -11.52
C GLY A 299 -4.16 -12.96 -11.19
N GLU A 300 -4.45 -13.99 -11.99
CA GLU A 300 -3.90 -15.33 -11.77
C GLU A 300 -2.38 -15.36 -11.95
N ALA A 301 -1.86 -14.69 -12.98
CA ALA A 301 -0.41 -14.58 -13.18
C ALA A 301 0.24 -13.80 -12.03
N PHE A 302 -0.37 -12.70 -11.59
CA PHE A 302 0.14 -11.88 -10.50
C PHE A 302 0.15 -12.65 -9.16
N ASN A 303 -0.94 -13.31 -8.78
CA ASN A 303 -1.01 -14.04 -7.50
C ASN A 303 0.06 -15.14 -7.43
N ARG A 304 0.29 -15.84 -8.54
CA ARG A 304 1.36 -16.84 -8.66
C ARG A 304 2.75 -16.19 -8.58
N TYR A 305 2.96 -15.10 -9.30
CA TYR A 305 4.21 -14.34 -9.30
C TYR A 305 4.58 -13.84 -7.90
N TRP A 306 3.61 -13.29 -7.17
CA TRP A 306 3.80 -12.86 -5.79
C TRP A 306 4.17 -14.06 -4.91
N LEU A 307 3.38 -15.15 -4.95
CA LEU A 307 3.58 -16.33 -4.11
C LEU A 307 4.96 -16.98 -4.34
N GLU A 308 5.37 -17.15 -5.59
CA GLU A 308 6.70 -17.65 -5.95
C GLU A 308 7.81 -16.71 -5.43
N GLY A 309 7.58 -15.39 -5.52
CA GLY A 309 8.51 -14.38 -5.03
C GLY A 309 8.74 -14.43 -3.51
N VAL A 310 7.67 -14.61 -2.71
CA VAL A 310 7.82 -14.69 -1.23
C VAL A 310 8.29 -16.03 -0.72
N LEU A 311 7.92 -17.15 -1.35
CA LEU A 311 8.42 -18.48 -0.99
C LEU A 311 9.93 -18.60 -1.24
N GLY A 312 10.46 -17.82 -2.19
CA GLY A 312 11.83 -17.93 -2.67
C GLY A 312 12.00 -19.18 -3.55
N SER A 313 12.92 -19.13 -4.50
CA SER A 313 13.35 -20.35 -5.19
C SER A 313 13.96 -21.30 -4.16
N ALA A 314 13.32 -22.45 -3.94
CA ALA A 314 13.89 -23.55 -3.16
C ALA A 314 15.26 -23.99 -3.71
#